data_AF-A0A0R1M687-F1
#
_entry.id   AF-A0A0R1M687-F1
#
_cell.length_a   1.000
_cell.length_b   1.000
_cell.length_c   1.000
_cell.angle_alpha   90.00
_cell.angle_beta   90.00
_cell.angle_gamma   90.00
#
_symmetry.space_group_name_H-M   'P 1'
#
loop_
_entity.id
_entity.type
_entity.pdbx_description
1 polymer ?
#
loop_
_entity_poly.entity_id
_entity_poly.type
_entity_poly.pdbx_seq_one_letter_code
_entity_poly.pdbx_strand_id
1 'polypeptide(L)'
;MTSRQWRKSILNFSNRAGIVAMIALITISLAACSNQAKQQDSKKDKITSSKNKTSSTRHKNQNSQKNLSKKQSEQTSTKSMDSQTSSSTVKNKVATATKQMNFSQIQQGNYESLLGSWQEVATSGNHHDGTGSKWQTPQGTDALEIAKDKITNGSLTLQGNNLNDGTAKPIVFKQKDSYLSANLADQSVSINYAIYFYPKNVAISNLGNVMPTSINNSKDRIVIWTSNNSYTEVFEKNAN
;
A
#
# COMPACT_ATOMS: atom_id res chain seq x y z
N MET A 1 -56.10 8.30 3.96
CA MET A 1 -56.23 9.37 2.94
C MET A 1 -56.01 10.71 3.61
N THR A 2 -54.82 11.30 3.44
CA THR A 2 -54.42 12.67 3.81
C THR A 2 -53.02 12.87 3.18
N SER A 3 -52.88 13.52 2.02
CA SER A 3 -52.58 14.95 1.79
C SER A 3 -51.29 15.42 2.50
N ARG A 4 -50.26 16.08 1.96
CA ARG A 4 -50.07 17.07 0.86
C ARG A 4 -48.57 17.10 0.47
N GLN A 5 -48.21 17.03 -0.81
CA GLN A 5 -47.69 18.12 -1.67
C GLN A 5 -46.45 18.93 -1.17
N TRP A 6 -45.31 18.62 -1.80
CA TRP A 6 -44.27 19.47 -2.42
C TRP A 6 -43.95 20.87 -1.86
N ARG A 7 -42.65 21.12 -1.61
CA ARG A 7 -41.88 22.26 -2.17
C ARG A 7 -40.39 21.90 -2.35
N LYS A 8 -39.92 22.02 -3.60
CA LYS A 8 -38.50 22.18 -3.95
C LYS A 8 -38.14 23.65 -3.75
N SER A 9 -37.03 23.95 -3.08
CA SER A 9 -36.38 25.26 -3.15
C SER A 9 -34.97 25.08 -3.69
N ILE A 10 -34.82 25.45 -4.95
CA ILE A 10 -33.55 25.73 -5.62
C ILE A 10 -33.22 27.18 -5.25
N LEU A 11 -32.05 27.43 -4.67
CA LEU A 11 -31.48 28.76 -4.57
C LEU A 11 -30.15 28.76 -5.33
N ASN A 12 -30.22 29.29 -6.56
CA ASN A 12 -29.08 29.83 -7.27
C ASN A 12 -28.64 31.10 -6.55
N PHE A 13 -27.33 31.25 -6.27
CA PHE A 13 -26.74 32.56 -6.05
C PHE A 13 -25.63 32.80 -7.08
N SER A 14 -25.81 33.91 -7.77
CA SER A 14 -25.08 34.42 -8.92
C SER A 14 -23.76 35.11 -8.57
N ASN A 15 -22.82 35.04 -9.50
CA ASN A 15 -21.74 35.97 -9.84
C ASN A 15 -21.64 37.26 -9.02
N ARG A 16 -20.44 37.54 -8.47
CA ARG A 16 -19.81 38.87 -8.54
C ARG A 16 -18.29 38.77 -8.64
N ALA A 17 -17.79 39.30 -9.74
CA ALA A 17 -16.40 39.68 -9.95
C ALA A 17 -16.06 40.94 -9.13
N GLY A 18 -14.78 41.10 -8.81
CA GLY A 18 -14.16 42.38 -8.48
C GLY A 18 -13.41 42.40 -7.14
N ILE A 19 -12.07 42.44 -7.20
CA ILE A 19 -11.28 43.68 -7.09
C ILE A 19 -9.79 43.29 -7.02
N VAL A 20 -9.01 43.92 -7.90
CA VAL A 20 -7.55 43.96 -7.93
C VAL A 20 -7.06 44.88 -6.81
N ALA A 21 -6.07 44.43 -6.02
CA ALA A 21 -5.21 45.32 -5.27
C ALA A 21 -3.76 44.80 -5.28
N MET A 22 -2.91 45.64 -5.87
CA MET A 22 -1.46 45.55 -6.05
C MET A 22 -0.72 46.08 -4.80
N ILE A 23 0.61 45.82 -4.74
CA ILE A 23 1.67 46.46 -3.91
C ILE A 23 1.95 45.74 -2.57
N ALA A 24 3.18 45.43 -2.12
CA ALA A 24 4.53 45.85 -2.51
C ALA A 24 5.57 44.74 -2.24
N LEU A 25 6.57 44.68 -3.13
CA LEU A 25 7.89 44.06 -2.89
C LEU A 25 8.67 44.88 -1.85
N ILE A 26 9.23 44.21 -0.85
CA ILE A 26 10.39 44.73 -0.10
C ILE A 26 11.49 43.67 -0.15
N THR A 27 12.43 43.89 -1.08
CA THR A 27 13.75 43.26 -1.10
C THR A 27 14.69 44.09 -0.24
N ILE A 28 15.35 43.47 0.74
CA ILE A 28 16.58 44.00 1.34
C ILE A 28 17.68 42.98 1.10
N SER A 29 18.66 43.41 0.31
CA SER A 29 19.87 42.70 -0.05
C SER A 29 21.03 43.04 0.89
N LEU A 30 21.81 42.01 1.21
CA LEU A 30 23.27 41.96 1.35
C LEU A 30 23.95 42.73 2.51
N ALA A 31 24.59 41.96 3.39
CA ALA A 31 25.95 42.23 3.84
C ALA A 31 26.77 40.93 3.81
N ALA A 32 27.87 40.99 3.08
CA ALA A 32 28.92 39.97 2.99
C ALA A 32 29.82 39.99 4.22
N CYS A 33 30.48 38.87 4.52
CA CYS A 33 31.90 38.82 4.88
C CYS A 33 32.46 37.41 4.71
N SER A 34 33.74 37.38 4.38
CA SER A 34 34.49 36.38 3.61
C SER A 34 35.24 35.34 4.44
N ASN A 35 35.58 34.23 3.76
CA ASN A 35 36.81 33.43 3.82
C ASN A 35 37.50 33.18 5.17
N GLN A 36 37.72 31.89 5.48
CA GLN A 36 39.09 31.36 5.53
C GLN A 36 39.11 29.85 5.30
N ALA A 37 39.62 29.45 4.13
CA ALA A 37 40.28 28.17 3.96
C ALA A 37 41.64 28.24 4.66
N LYS A 38 41.96 27.21 5.46
CA LYS A 38 43.34 26.80 5.71
C LYS A 38 43.43 25.32 5.43
N GLN A 39 44.05 25.00 4.30
CA GLN A 39 44.84 23.79 4.18
C GLN A 39 46.06 23.94 5.09
N GLN A 40 46.44 22.86 5.76
CA GLN A 40 47.86 22.58 5.92
C GLN A 40 48.11 21.07 5.86
N ASP A 41 49.15 20.78 5.10
CA ASP A 41 49.52 19.55 4.47
C ASP A 41 50.61 18.82 5.27
N SER A 42 50.73 17.52 5.01
CA SER A 42 51.97 16.71 4.97
C SER A 42 52.72 16.28 6.25
N LYS A 43 52.73 14.95 6.46
CA LYS A 43 53.88 13.99 6.44
C LYS A 43 53.38 12.65 7.02
N LYS A 44 53.14 11.57 6.26
CA LYS A 44 54.04 10.65 5.52
C LYS A 44 55.07 9.92 6.40
N ASP A 45 54.78 8.63 6.67
CA ASP A 45 55.61 7.43 6.40
C ASP A 45 54.72 6.18 6.62
N LYS A 46 54.45 5.27 5.65
CA LYS A 46 55.28 4.15 5.11
C LYS A 46 55.82 3.26 6.25
N ILE A 47 55.69 1.93 6.38
CA ILE A 47 55.46 0.71 5.56
C ILE A 47 54.88 -0.32 6.59
N THR A 48 54.02 -1.29 6.27
CA THR A 48 54.44 -2.70 6.04
C THR A 48 53.28 -3.59 5.58
N SER A 49 53.62 -4.36 4.55
CA SER A 49 52.95 -5.47 3.89
C SER A 49 52.51 -6.64 4.78
N SER A 50 51.39 -7.27 4.42
CA SER A 50 51.28 -8.73 4.40
C SER A 50 50.29 -9.20 3.33
N LYS A 51 50.81 -10.04 2.44
CA LYS A 51 50.12 -10.81 1.40
C LYS A 51 49.44 -12.03 2.03
N ASN A 52 48.34 -12.47 1.42
CA ASN A 52 47.91 -13.87 1.17
C ASN A 52 46.54 -13.74 0.45
N LYS A 53 46.34 -13.97 -0.86
CA LYS A 53 46.62 -15.06 -1.82
C LYS A 53 45.96 -16.41 -1.48
N THR A 54 45.01 -16.77 -2.38
CA THR A 54 44.47 -18.11 -2.72
C THR A 54 43.51 -18.71 -1.68
N SER A 55 42.38 -19.35 -2.03
CA SER A 55 42.09 -20.13 -3.23
C SER A 55 40.58 -20.28 -3.46
N SER A 56 40.22 -20.32 -4.74
CA SER A 56 38.97 -20.83 -5.28
C SER A 56 38.94 -22.35 -5.20
N THR A 57 37.85 -22.94 -4.75
CA THR A 57 37.52 -24.33 -5.09
C THR A 57 36.06 -24.47 -5.44
N ARG A 58 35.85 -24.67 -6.74
CA ARG A 58 34.61 -24.98 -7.43
C ARG A 58 34.54 -26.50 -7.48
N HIS A 59 33.56 -27.12 -6.83
CA HIS A 59 33.23 -28.53 -7.06
C HIS A 59 31.89 -28.63 -7.79
N LYS A 60 31.99 -28.74 -9.12
CA LYS A 60 31.04 -29.54 -9.90
C LYS A 60 31.48 -30.99 -9.72
N ASN A 61 30.55 -31.87 -9.36
CA ASN A 61 30.63 -33.25 -9.82
C ASN A 61 29.25 -33.71 -10.27
N GLN A 62 29.15 -33.96 -11.57
CA GLN A 62 28.10 -34.76 -12.17
C GLN A 62 28.41 -36.22 -11.84
N ASN A 63 27.41 -37.01 -11.47
CA ASN A 63 27.40 -38.37 -11.96
C ASN A 63 25.96 -38.85 -12.21
N SER A 64 25.84 -39.50 -13.37
CA SER A 64 24.63 -40.07 -13.94
C SER A 64 24.44 -41.50 -13.46
N GLN A 65 23.20 -41.90 -13.21
CA GLN A 65 22.68 -43.27 -13.34
C GLN A 65 21.15 -43.16 -13.28
N LYS A 66 20.43 -43.09 -14.41
CA LYS A 66 19.99 -44.21 -15.26
C LYS A 66 19.40 -45.35 -14.42
N ASN A 67 18.07 -45.36 -14.29
CA ASN A 67 17.31 -46.60 -14.33
C ASN A 67 16.00 -46.39 -15.09
N LEU A 68 15.96 -47.03 -16.26
CA LEU A 68 14.80 -47.27 -17.11
C LEU A 68 14.37 -48.72 -16.90
N SER A 69 13.08 -48.98 -17.12
CA SER A 69 12.36 -50.27 -17.16
C SER A 69 11.50 -50.53 -15.91
N LYS A 70 10.26 -51.00 -15.99
CA LYS A 70 9.59 -51.73 -17.07
C LYS A 70 8.05 -51.63 -16.91
N LYS A 71 7.41 -51.42 -18.06
CA LYS A 71 6.08 -51.83 -18.56
C LYS A 71 5.26 -52.87 -17.78
N GLN A 72 3.93 -52.76 -18.00
CA GLN A 72 2.86 -53.80 -18.12
C GLN A 72 1.74 -53.57 -17.08
N SER A 73 0.57 -52.99 -17.42
CA SER A 73 -0.52 -53.36 -18.35
C SER A 73 -1.35 -54.57 -17.91
N GLU A 74 -2.68 -54.40 -18.05
CA GLU A 74 -3.80 -55.35 -17.95
C GLU A 74 -4.32 -55.64 -16.51
N GLN A 75 -5.63 -55.76 -16.22
CA GLN A 75 -6.83 -55.78 -17.05
C GLN A 75 -8.08 -55.47 -16.23
N THR A 76 -9.06 -54.95 -16.96
CA THR A 76 -10.51 -54.81 -16.76
C THR A 76 -11.21 -55.84 -15.87
N SER A 77 -12.19 -55.38 -15.08
CA SER A 77 -13.44 -56.12 -14.82
C SER A 77 -14.58 -55.17 -14.49
N THR A 78 -15.63 -55.27 -15.29
CA THR A 78 -16.93 -54.60 -15.26
C THR A 78 -17.80 -55.06 -14.10
N LYS A 79 -18.62 -54.17 -13.52
CA LYS A 79 -20.05 -54.43 -13.26
C LYS A 79 -20.80 -53.15 -12.87
N SER A 80 -21.84 -52.88 -13.64
CA SER A 80 -22.85 -51.86 -13.46
C SER A 80 -23.81 -52.23 -12.32
N MET A 81 -24.30 -51.23 -11.58
CA MET A 81 -25.65 -51.28 -11.01
C MET A 81 -26.21 -49.86 -10.91
N ASP A 82 -27.39 -49.74 -11.51
CA ASP A 82 -28.27 -48.59 -11.65
C ASP A 82 -28.95 -48.23 -10.33
N SER A 83 -29.28 -46.95 -10.13
CA SER A 83 -30.63 -46.46 -9.77
C SER A 83 -30.64 -45.12 -8.99
N GLN A 84 -31.37 -44.17 -9.58
CA GLN A 84 -32.33 -43.26 -8.96
C GLN A 84 -31.91 -42.02 -8.14
N THR A 85 -32.16 -40.87 -8.79
CA THR A 85 -33.21 -39.89 -8.38
C THR A 85 -32.86 -38.72 -7.44
N SER A 86 -33.19 -37.54 -7.98
CA SER A 86 -33.64 -36.28 -7.34
C SER A 86 -32.65 -35.18 -6.95
N SER A 87 -32.79 -34.09 -7.71
CA SER A 87 -32.89 -32.68 -7.29
C SER A 87 -31.82 -32.10 -6.36
N SER A 88 -31.07 -31.13 -6.88
CA SER A 88 -31.18 -29.74 -6.43
C SER A 88 -30.24 -28.85 -7.22
N THR A 89 -30.77 -27.73 -7.70
CA THR A 89 -30.00 -26.64 -8.30
C THR A 89 -29.12 -26.03 -7.22
N VAL A 90 -27.89 -26.51 -7.10
CA VAL A 90 -26.90 -25.91 -6.19
C VAL A 90 -26.50 -24.58 -6.82
N LYS A 91 -27.14 -23.50 -6.36
CA LYS A 91 -26.51 -22.17 -6.44
C LYS A 91 -25.21 -22.28 -5.65
N ASN A 92 -24.10 -22.46 -6.35
CA ASN A 92 -22.77 -22.30 -5.79
C ASN A 92 -22.62 -20.85 -5.31
N LYS A 93 -23.07 -20.56 -4.08
CA LYS A 93 -22.47 -19.47 -3.32
C LYS A 93 -21.07 -19.96 -3.02
N VAL A 94 -20.11 -19.52 -3.84
CA VAL A 94 -18.69 -19.68 -3.53
C VAL A 94 -18.49 -18.91 -2.23
N ALA A 95 -18.55 -19.65 -1.11
CA ALA A 95 -18.08 -19.16 0.16
C ALA A 95 -16.56 -19.06 0.04
N THR A 96 -16.08 -17.95 -0.49
CA THR A 96 -14.66 -17.63 -0.50
C THR A 96 -14.26 -17.47 0.95
N ALA A 97 -13.67 -18.51 1.54
CA ALA A 97 -13.01 -18.43 2.83
C ALA A 97 -12.18 -17.14 2.84
N THR A 98 -12.41 -16.28 3.83
CA THR A 98 -11.68 -15.01 3.95
C THR A 98 -10.20 -15.33 4.15
N LYS A 99 -9.45 -15.26 3.04
CA LYS A 99 -8.01 -15.51 3.01
C LYS A 99 -7.35 -14.48 3.92
N GLN A 100 -6.60 -14.97 4.90
CA GLN A 100 -5.83 -14.14 5.82
C GLN A 100 -4.81 -13.31 5.01
N MET A 101 -4.67 -12.04 5.37
CA MET A 101 -3.63 -11.16 4.85
C MET A 101 -2.24 -11.80 4.97
N ASN A 102 -1.51 -11.90 3.86
CA ASN A 102 -0.22 -12.57 3.81
C ASN A 102 0.89 -11.57 3.44
N PHE A 103 1.68 -11.14 4.43
CA PHE A 103 2.74 -10.16 4.22
C PHE A 103 3.82 -10.64 3.25
N SER A 104 4.20 -11.92 3.29
CA SER A 104 5.20 -12.45 2.37
C SER A 104 4.74 -12.34 0.91
N GLN A 105 3.46 -12.60 0.63
CA GLN A 105 2.90 -12.39 -0.70
C GLN A 105 2.91 -10.90 -1.10
N ILE A 106 2.48 -10.02 -0.20
CA ILE A 106 2.44 -8.57 -0.45
C ILE A 106 3.83 -8.02 -0.76
N GLN A 107 4.87 -8.45 -0.04
CA GLN A 107 6.25 -8.03 -0.26
C GLN A 107 6.81 -8.47 -1.62
N GLN A 108 6.22 -9.51 -2.23
CA GLN A 108 6.57 -10.04 -3.56
C GLN A 108 5.71 -9.43 -4.67
N GLY A 109 4.85 -8.44 -4.36
CA GLY A 109 3.91 -7.87 -5.34
C GLY A 109 2.71 -8.75 -5.64
N ASN A 110 2.46 -9.78 -4.84
CA ASN A 110 1.28 -10.64 -4.95
C ASN A 110 0.24 -10.24 -3.91
N TYR A 111 -0.87 -9.64 -4.36
CA TYR A 111 -1.95 -9.16 -3.51
C TYR A 111 -3.15 -10.12 -3.48
N GLU A 112 -2.99 -11.39 -3.86
CA GLU A 112 -4.09 -12.37 -3.87
C GLU A 112 -4.75 -12.56 -2.48
N SER A 113 -3.99 -12.43 -1.38
CA SER A 113 -4.58 -12.48 -0.04
C SER A 113 -5.50 -11.28 0.27
N LEU A 114 -5.34 -10.18 -0.48
CA LEU A 114 -6.08 -8.94 -0.28
C LEU A 114 -7.31 -8.82 -1.18
N LEU A 115 -7.52 -9.75 -2.13
CA LEU A 115 -8.69 -9.73 -3.02
C LEU A 115 -10.00 -9.68 -2.22
N GLY A 116 -10.95 -8.91 -2.74
CA GLY A 116 -12.24 -8.61 -2.13
C GLY A 116 -12.61 -7.14 -2.31
N SER A 117 -13.75 -6.75 -1.77
CA SER A 117 -14.17 -5.35 -1.74
C SER A 117 -13.63 -4.65 -0.49
N TRP A 118 -13.16 -3.43 -0.68
CA TRP A 118 -12.64 -2.57 0.38
C TRP A 118 -13.47 -1.29 0.44
N GLN A 119 -13.84 -0.88 1.64
CA GLN A 119 -14.62 0.33 1.89
C GLN A 119 -13.77 1.34 2.64
N GLU A 120 -13.77 2.59 2.18
CA GLU A 120 -13.22 3.71 2.94
C GLU A 120 -14.10 4.00 4.17
N VAL A 121 -13.51 4.02 5.36
CA VAL A 121 -14.23 4.16 6.64
C VAL A 121 -13.80 5.36 7.47
N ALA A 122 -12.65 5.95 7.16
CA ALA A 122 -12.18 7.17 7.80
C ALA A 122 -11.17 7.88 6.91
N THR A 123 -11.17 9.21 6.95
CA THR A 123 -10.11 10.03 6.38
C THR A 123 -9.60 11.05 7.38
N SER A 124 -8.36 11.47 7.24
CA SER A 124 -7.74 12.51 8.06
C SER A 124 -6.98 13.48 7.17
N GLY A 125 -7.03 14.77 7.45
CA GLY A 125 -6.29 15.78 6.69
C GLY A 125 -5.96 17.00 7.54
N ASN A 126 -4.83 17.63 7.24
CA ASN A 126 -4.46 18.91 7.82
C ASN A 126 -5.09 20.05 7.01
N HIS A 127 -5.95 20.82 7.66
CA HIS A 127 -6.64 21.97 7.07
C HIS A 127 -5.83 23.27 7.13
N HIS A 128 -4.60 23.22 7.66
CA HIS A 128 -3.69 24.35 7.85
C HIS A 128 -4.27 25.48 8.72
N ASP A 129 -5.13 25.11 9.68
CA ASP A 129 -5.79 26.02 10.63
C ASP A 129 -5.07 26.08 12.01
N GLY A 130 -3.87 25.51 12.10
CA GLY A 130 -3.07 25.44 13.34
C GLY A 130 -3.42 24.27 14.27
N THR A 131 -4.42 23.44 13.93
CA THR A 131 -4.86 22.33 14.80
C THR A 131 -4.35 20.94 14.38
N GLY A 132 -3.62 20.88 13.26
CA GLY A 132 -3.08 19.63 12.70
C GLY A 132 -4.12 18.82 11.94
N SER A 133 -3.84 17.52 11.77
CA SER A 133 -4.74 16.63 11.03
C SER A 133 -5.99 16.28 11.84
N LYS A 134 -7.16 16.38 11.21
CA LYS A 134 -8.47 16.05 11.80
C LYS A 134 -9.11 14.89 11.07
N TRP A 135 -9.67 13.95 11.83
CA TRP A 135 -10.47 12.86 11.30
C TRP A 135 -11.85 13.35 10.86
N GLN A 136 -12.34 12.81 9.75
CA GLN A 136 -13.64 13.15 9.19
C GLN A 136 -14.31 11.91 8.58
N THR A 137 -15.61 12.04 8.35
CA THR A 137 -16.38 11.01 7.64
C THR A 137 -15.92 10.98 6.17
N PRO A 138 -15.65 9.78 5.62
CA PRO A 138 -15.38 9.61 4.19
C PRO A 138 -16.41 10.32 3.33
N GLN A 139 -15.95 11.01 2.28
CA GLN A 139 -16.87 11.55 1.27
C GLN A 139 -17.36 10.46 0.30
N GLY A 140 -16.80 9.24 0.39
CA GLY A 140 -17.24 8.06 -0.36
C GLY A 140 -16.84 8.08 -1.84
N THR A 141 -15.87 8.91 -2.21
CA THR A 141 -15.41 9.08 -3.59
C THR A 141 -14.22 8.20 -3.95
N ASP A 142 -13.41 7.80 -2.97
CA ASP A 142 -12.19 7.06 -3.23
C ASP A 142 -12.43 5.55 -3.10
N ALA A 143 -12.00 4.82 -4.14
CA ALA A 143 -12.09 3.37 -4.23
C ALA A 143 -10.70 2.76 -4.10
N LEU A 144 -10.58 1.74 -3.25
CA LEU A 144 -9.39 0.89 -3.19
C LEU A 144 -9.63 -0.36 -4.02
N GLU A 145 -9.01 -0.41 -5.20
CA GLU A 145 -9.10 -1.53 -6.12
C GLU A 145 -7.88 -2.43 -5.95
N ILE A 146 -8.12 -3.73 -5.77
CA ILE A 146 -7.06 -4.72 -5.60
C ILE A 146 -7.18 -5.79 -6.67
N ALA A 147 -6.16 -5.89 -7.50
CA ALA A 147 -5.92 -7.01 -8.41
C ALA A 147 -4.81 -7.91 -7.85
N LYS A 148 -4.49 -9.00 -8.56
CA LYS A 148 -3.47 -9.95 -8.09
C LYS A 148 -2.07 -9.33 -7.98
N ASP A 149 -1.77 -8.37 -8.84
CA ASP A 149 -0.44 -7.81 -9.07
C ASP A 149 -0.37 -6.30 -8.83
N LYS A 150 -1.48 -5.65 -8.49
CA LYS A 150 -1.50 -4.22 -8.14
C LYS A 150 -2.59 -3.84 -7.14
N ILE A 151 -2.36 -2.73 -6.44
CA ILE A 151 -3.35 -1.98 -5.65
C ILE A 151 -3.46 -0.59 -6.27
N THR A 152 -4.68 -0.11 -6.50
CA THR A 152 -4.95 1.22 -7.05
C THR A 152 -5.90 1.99 -6.13
N ASN A 153 -5.61 3.28 -5.93
CA ASN A 153 -6.44 4.23 -5.20
C ASN A 153 -6.32 5.59 -5.91
N GLY A 154 -7.37 5.96 -6.65
CA GLY A 154 -7.32 7.12 -7.55
C GLY A 154 -6.17 7.02 -8.56
N SER A 155 -5.26 8.00 -8.54
CA SER A 155 -4.06 8.03 -9.39
C SER A 155 -2.89 7.23 -8.83
N LEU A 156 -2.96 6.80 -7.57
CA LEU A 156 -1.91 6.03 -6.91
C LEU A 156 -2.01 4.56 -7.32
N THR A 157 -0.90 3.97 -7.76
CA THR A 157 -0.79 2.52 -8.03
C THR A 157 0.44 1.94 -7.35
N LEU A 158 0.24 0.92 -6.52
CA LEU A 158 1.30 0.07 -6.00
C LEU A 158 1.35 -1.21 -6.85
N GLN A 159 2.50 -1.49 -7.48
CA GLN A 159 2.74 -2.70 -8.26
C GLN A 159 4.17 -3.21 -8.01
N GLY A 160 4.29 -4.43 -7.49
CA GLY A 160 5.57 -4.98 -7.05
C GLY A 160 6.22 -4.10 -5.98
N ASN A 161 7.43 -3.61 -6.28
CA ASN A 161 8.21 -2.75 -5.40
C ASN A 161 8.20 -1.27 -5.85
N ASN A 162 7.20 -0.86 -6.64
CA ASN A 162 7.05 0.51 -7.09
C ASN A 162 5.68 1.07 -6.73
N LEU A 163 5.67 2.30 -6.27
CA LEU A 163 4.48 3.13 -6.09
C LEU A 163 4.53 4.23 -7.15
N ASN A 164 3.43 4.41 -7.88
CA ASN A 164 3.31 5.34 -8.99
C ASN A 164 2.16 6.30 -8.72
N ASP A 165 2.46 7.59 -8.65
CA ASP A 165 1.54 8.72 -8.48
C ASP A 165 1.49 9.62 -9.73
N GLY A 166 1.94 9.09 -10.87
CA GLY A 166 2.35 9.85 -12.06
C GLY A 166 3.85 9.69 -12.34
N THR A 167 4.65 9.36 -11.33
CA THR A 167 6.05 8.93 -11.48
C THR A 167 6.31 7.66 -10.67
N ALA A 168 6.92 6.64 -11.28
CA ALA A 168 7.29 5.43 -10.55
C ALA A 168 8.40 5.71 -9.54
N LYS A 169 8.15 5.37 -8.27
CA LYS A 169 9.08 5.51 -7.15
C LYS A 169 9.26 4.15 -6.46
N PRO A 170 10.50 3.72 -6.21
CA PRO A 170 10.73 2.46 -5.49
C PRO A 170 10.26 2.57 -4.04
N ILE A 171 9.75 1.46 -3.51
CA ILE A 171 9.35 1.32 -2.11
C ILE A 171 10.17 0.26 -1.38
N VAL A 172 10.23 0.40 -0.06
CA VAL A 172 10.80 -0.58 0.86
C VAL A 172 9.71 -1.07 1.79
N PHE A 173 9.55 -2.40 1.83
CA PHE A 173 8.69 -3.05 2.79
C PHE A 173 9.42 -3.26 4.12
N LYS A 174 8.76 -2.93 5.22
CA LYS A 174 9.22 -3.22 6.58
C LYS A 174 8.08 -3.86 7.37
N GLN A 175 8.29 -5.12 7.75
CA GLN A 175 7.41 -5.79 8.70
C GLN A 175 7.76 -5.31 10.11
N LYS A 176 6.75 -4.83 10.83
CA LYS A 176 6.79 -4.65 12.27
C LYS A 176 5.98 -5.78 12.92
N ASP A 177 6.05 -5.93 14.23
CA ASP A 177 5.53 -7.10 14.97
C ASP A 177 4.16 -7.58 14.46
N SER A 178 3.22 -6.66 14.24
CA SER A 178 1.83 -6.98 13.88
C SER A 178 1.34 -6.41 12.55
N TYR A 179 2.15 -5.65 11.81
CA TYR A 179 1.74 -5.02 10.55
C TYR A 179 2.89 -4.88 9.55
N LEU A 180 2.55 -4.73 8.27
CA LEU A 180 3.51 -4.46 7.21
C LEU A 180 3.39 -3.00 6.78
N SER A 181 4.52 -2.33 6.55
CA SER A 181 4.57 -0.99 5.97
C SER A 181 5.32 -1.02 4.64
N ALA A 182 4.85 -0.24 3.68
CA ALA A 182 5.51 0.08 2.42
C ALA A 182 5.76 1.59 2.42
N ASN A 183 7.02 1.99 2.39
CA ASN A 183 7.42 3.40 2.39
C ASN A 183 8.25 3.67 1.15
N LEU A 184 8.27 4.90 0.64
CA LEU A 184 9.23 5.26 -0.40
C LEU A 184 10.66 4.98 0.06
N ALA A 185 11.47 4.44 -0.86
CA ALA A 185 12.88 4.16 -0.58
C ALA A 185 13.65 5.47 -0.34
N ASP A 186 13.38 6.49 -1.15
CA ASP A 186 13.79 7.87 -0.92
C ASP A 186 12.65 8.63 -0.24
N GLN A 187 12.92 9.13 0.96
CA GLN A 187 11.96 9.92 1.74
C GLN A 187 12.14 11.43 1.54
N SER A 188 13.19 11.87 0.85
CA SER A 188 13.49 13.27 0.56
C SER A 188 12.84 13.75 -0.74
N VAL A 189 11.54 13.48 -0.87
CA VAL A 189 10.73 13.81 -2.05
C VAL A 189 9.67 14.86 -1.72
N SER A 190 9.19 15.59 -2.73
CA SER A 190 8.18 16.65 -2.56
C SER A 190 6.86 16.14 -1.98
N ILE A 191 6.44 14.95 -2.41
CA ILE A 191 5.28 14.24 -1.87
C ILE A 191 5.73 12.84 -1.49
N ASN A 192 5.68 12.55 -0.19
CA ASN A 192 6.02 11.26 0.37
C ASN A 192 4.74 10.43 0.57
N TYR A 193 4.88 9.11 0.53
CA TYR A 193 3.78 8.17 0.67
C TYR A 193 4.16 7.02 1.60
N ALA A 194 3.17 6.51 2.33
CA ALA A 194 3.27 5.26 3.05
C ALA A 194 1.96 4.47 2.94
N ILE A 195 2.08 3.16 2.79
CA ILE A 195 0.95 2.23 2.80
C ILE A 195 1.18 1.24 3.94
N TYR A 196 0.16 1.03 4.76
CA TYR A 196 0.21 0.12 5.89
C TYR A 196 -0.85 -0.98 5.75
N PHE A 197 -0.45 -2.20 6.02
CA PHE A 197 -1.29 -3.39 5.94
C PHE A 197 -1.47 -3.96 7.35
N TYR A 198 -2.69 -3.84 7.87
CA TYR A 198 -3.08 -4.32 9.19
C TYR A 198 -4.02 -5.52 9.06
N PRO A 199 -3.61 -6.71 9.52
CA PRO A 199 -4.52 -7.84 9.58
C PRO A 199 -5.58 -7.60 10.67
N LYS A 200 -6.67 -8.36 10.60
CA LYS A 200 -7.71 -8.37 11.65
C LYS A 200 -7.11 -8.54 13.04
N ASN A 201 -7.72 -7.86 14.00
CA ASN A 201 -7.35 -7.80 15.40
C ASN A 201 -6.00 -7.12 15.72
N VAL A 202 -5.44 -6.37 14.76
CA VAL A 202 -4.26 -5.53 15.00
C VAL A 202 -4.64 -4.05 15.07
N ALA A 203 -4.45 -3.43 16.23
CA ALA A 203 -4.71 -2.01 16.39
C ALA A 203 -3.76 -1.14 15.53
N ILE A 204 -4.29 -0.08 14.95
CA ILE A 204 -3.51 0.98 14.31
C ILE A 204 -2.90 1.86 15.41
N SER A 205 -1.59 2.08 15.37
CA SER A 205 -0.85 2.77 16.46
C SER A 205 0.01 3.95 16.00
N ASN A 206 0.11 4.20 14.71
CA ASN A 206 1.10 5.11 14.09
C ASN A 206 0.50 6.27 13.30
N LEU A 207 -0.81 6.55 13.44
CA LEU A 207 -1.49 7.59 12.65
C LEU A 207 -1.75 8.90 13.41
N GLY A 208 -1.26 9.03 14.64
CA GLY A 208 -1.45 10.23 15.48
C GLY A 208 -2.91 10.45 15.89
N ASN A 209 -3.13 11.19 16.98
CA ASN A 209 -4.46 11.49 17.55
C ASN A 209 -5.28 10.27 18.02
N VAL A 210 -6.42 10.55 18.66
CA VAL A 210 -7.44 9.57 19.01
C VAL A 210 -8.07 9.06 17.71
N MET A 211 -7.93 7.76 17.44
CA MET A 211 -8.52 7.11 16.27
C MET A 211 -10.05 7.21 16.29
N PRO A 212 -10.72 7.37 15.14
CA PRO A 212 -12.16 7.29 15.05
C PRO A 212 -12.66 5.93 15.54
N THR A 213 -13.73 5.93 16.33
CA THR A 213 -14.41 4.70 16.77
C THR A 213 -15.10 3.96 15.62
N SER A 214 -15.24 4.60 14.44
CA SER A 214 -15.75 3.99 13.22
C SER A 214 -14.81 2.92 12.65
N ILE A 215 -13.52 2.96 12.98
CA ILE A 215 -12.54 1.98 12.50
C ILE A 215 -12.70 0.67 13.30
N ASN A 216 -13.10 -0.38 12.60
CA ASN A 216 -13.32 -1.71 13.13
C ASN A 216 -12.02 -2.53 13.14
N ASN A 217 -11.49 -2.75 14.34
CA ASN A 217 -10.27 -3.52 14.55
C ASN A 217 -10.40 -5.02 14.20
N SER A 218 -11.61 -5.57 14.07
CA SER A 218 -11.86 -6.98 13.75
C SER A 218 -11.80 -7.31 12.25
N LYS A 219 -11.56 -6.34 11.38
CA LYS A 219 -11.40 -6.53 9.92
C LYS A 219 -9.94 -6.39 9.50
N ASP A 220 -9.59 -6.82 8.30
CA ASP A 220 -8.34 -6.36 7.70
C ASP A 220 -8.48 -4.88 7.33
N ARG A 221 -7.41 -4.09 7.52
CA ARG A 221 -7.35 -2.67 7.19
C ARG A 221 -6.15 -2.37 6.31
N ILE A 222 -6.33 -1.47 5.35
CA ILE A 222 -5.25 -0.85 4.59
C ILE A 222 -5.31 0.63 4.86
N VAL A 223 -4.17 1.24 5.17
CA VAL A 223 -4.06 2.68 5.38
C VAL A 223 -3.13 3.25 4.35
N ILE A 224 -3.55 4.32 3.69
CA ILE A 224 -2.74 5.08 2.74
C ILE A 224 -2.51 6.46 3.36
N TRP A 225 -1.26 6.88 3.45
CA TRP A 225 -0.87 8.21 3.91
C TRP A 225 -0.05 8.91 2.83
N THR A 226 -0.29 10.21 2.69
CA THR A 226 0.52 11.11 1.87
C THR A 226 0.94 12.34 2.67
N SER A 227 2.16 12.83 2.42
CA SER A 227 2.60 14.09 3.02
C SER A 227 1.83 15.29 2.48
N ASN A 228 1.16 15.17 1.34
CA ASN A 228 0.32 16.23 0.80
C ASN A 228 -0.88 16.46 1.74
N ASN A 229 -0.91 17.62 2.41
CA ASN A 229 -1.85 17.93 3.50
C ASN A 229 -1.86 16.90 4.65
N SER A 230 -0.81 16.10 4.81
CA SER A 230 -0.79 14.96 5.75
C SER A 230 -2.07 14.11 5.67
N TYR A 231 -2.54 13.86 4.44
CA TYR A 231 -3.80 13.18 4.20
C TYR A 231 -3.68 11.67 4.43
N THR A 232 -4.71 11.09 5.04
CA THR A 232 -4.80 9.67 5.39
C THR A 232 -6.15 9.12 4.98
N GLU A 233 -6.16 7.94 4.37
CA GLU A 233 -7.35 7.15 4.08
C GLU A 233 -7.23 5.80 4.79
N VAL A 234 -8.34 5.35 5.40
CA VAL A 234 -8.42 4.03 6.04
C VAL A 234 -9.50 3.22 5.34
N PHE A 235 -9.08 2.08 4.80
CA PHE A 235 -9.94 1.12 4.14
C PHE A 235 -10.12 -0.13 4.99
N GLU A 236 -11.34 -0.65 5.03
CA GLU A 236 -11.67 -1.93 5.65
C GLU A 236 -12.10 -2.95 4.61
N LYS A 237 -11.65 -4.20 4.79
CA LYS A 237 -12.14 -5.30 3.98
C LYS A 237 -13.59 -5.61 4.35
N ASN A 238 -14.47 -5.66 3.35
CA ASN A 238 -15.86 -6.06 3.57
C ASN A 238 -15.93 -7.52 4.02
N ALA A 239 -16.92 -7.83 4.87
CA ALA A 239 -17.26 -9.21 5.17
C ALA A 239 -17.88 -9.84 3.92
N ASN A 240 -17.39 -11.02 3.52
CA ASN A 240 -17.95 -11.81 2.42
C ASN A 240 -19.29 -12.47 2.80
#